data_AF-A0A0P9Y7J6-F1
#
_entry.id   AF-A0A0P9Y7J6-F1
#
_cell.length_a   1.000
_cell.length_b   1.000
_cell.length_c   1.000
_cell.angle_alpha   90.00
_cell.angle_beta   90.00
_cell.angle_gamma   90.00
#
_symmetry.space_group_name_H-M   'P 1'
#
loop_
_entity.id
_entity.type
_entity.pdbx_description
1 polymer ?
#
loop_
_entity_poly.entity_id
_entity_poly.type
_entity_poly.pdbx_seq_one_letter_code
_entity_poly.pdbx_strand_id
1 'polypeptide(L)' 'MVWKTLEAKLSTPRMHRYLECNKGKHDRAAEAYVHNMRTAEAFVTIFHVLEVALRNGVQKELTVEYGRRDWY' A
#
# COMPACT_ATOMS: atom_id res chain seq x y z
N MET A 1 -20.69 -7.54 -12.55
CA MET A 1 -20.41 -6.17 -13.07
C MET A 1 -19.14 -5.57 -12.47
N VAL A 2 -18.93 -5.69 -11.15
CA VAL A 2 -17.77 -5.12 -10.41
C VAL A 2 -16.41 -5.51 -10.99
N TRP A 3 -16.20 -6.78 -11.35
CA TRP A 3 -14.93 -7.25 -11.93
C TRP A 3 -14.48 -6.46 -13.17
N LYS A 4 -15.36 -6.34 -14.17
CA LYS A 4 -15.04 -5.64 -15.44
C LYS A 4 -14.68 -4.17 -15.17
N THR A 5 -15.37 -3.54 -14.23
CA THR A 5 -15.07 -2.16 -13.82
C THR A 5 -13.70 -2.05 -13.17
N LEU A 6 -13.38 -2.94 -12.21
CA LEU A 6 -12.08 -2.95 -11.54
C LEU A 6 -10.94 -3.19 -12.53
N GLU A 7 -11.07 -4.20 -13.40
CA GLU A 7 -10.08 -4.54 -14.42
C GLU A 7 -9.82 -3.37 -15.38
N ALA A 8 -10.88 -2.74 -15.88
CA ALA A 8 -10.77 -1.60 -16.78
C ALA A 8 -10.14 -0.35 -16.14
N LYS A 9 -10.23 -0.18 -14.80
CA LYS A 9 -9.75 1.01 -14.10
C LYS A 9 -8.40 0.84 -13.42
N LEU A 10 -8.00 -0.38 -13.08
CA LEU A 10 -6.81 -0.65 -12.24
C LEU A 10 -5.68 -1.39 -12.95
N SER A 11 -5.93 -1.95 -14.13
CA SER A 11 -5.07 -2.79 -14.99
C SER A 11 -5.29 -4.31 -14.87
N THR A 12 -5.19 -4.98 -16.02
CA THR A 12 -5.27 -6.44 -16.15
C THR A 12 -4.20 -7.16 -15.32
N PRO A 13 -2.90 -6.79 -15.32
CA PRO A 13 -1.90 -7.50 -14.51
C PRO A 13 -2.22 -7.48 -13.01
N ARG A 14 -2.69 -6.34 -12.50
CA ARG A 14 -3.07 -6.21 -11.09
C ARG A 14 -4.26 -7.10 -10.74
N MET A 15 -5.28 -7.12 -11.59
CA MET A 15 -6.50 -7.91 -11.33
C MET A 15 -6.28 -9.40 -11.58
N HIS A 16 -5.52 -9.79 -12.61
CA HIS A 16 -5.30 -11.19 -12.99
C HIS A 16 -4.77 -12.05 -11.83
N ARG A 17 -3.89 -11.50 -10.99
CA ARG A 17 -3.41 -12.18 -9.78
C ARG A 17 -4.56 -12.61 -8.85
N TYR A 18 -5.55 -11.75 -8.63
CA TYR A 18 -6.72 -12.10 -7.82
C TYR A 18 -7.60 -13.14 -8.51
N LEU A 19 -7.64 -13.14 -9.85
CA LEU A 19 -8.41 -14.12 -10.62
C LEU A 19 -7.81 -15.52 -10.54
N GLU A 20 -6.49 -15.64 -10.70
CA GLU A 20 -5.74 -16.89 -10.59
C GLU A 20 -5.92 -17.51 -9.20
N CYS A 21 -5.70 -16.72 -8.13
CA CYS A 21 -5.89 -17.19 -6.75
C CYS A 21 -7.34 -17.62 -6.44
N ASN A 22 -8.32 -17.10 -7.18
CA ASN A 22 -9.73 -17.44 -7.02
C ASN A 22 -10.27 -18.40 -8.10
N LYS A 23 -9.40 -19.11 -8.83
CA LYS A 23 -9.76 -20.15 -9.81
C LYS A 23 -10.72 -19.63 -10.90
N GLY A 24 -10.48 -18.41 -11.41
CA GLY A 24 -11.32 -17.83 -12.46
C GLY A 24 -12.66 -17.27 -11.96
N LYS A 25 -12.95 -17.31 -10.66
CA LYS A 25 -14.21 -16.82 -10.10
C LYS A 25 -14.16 -15.30 -9.91
N HIS A 26 -14.64 -14.56 -10.91
CA HIS A 26 -14.60 -13.09 -10.95
C HIS A 26 -15.18 -12.40 -9.71
N ASP A 27 -16.30 -12.88 -9.15
CA ASP A 27 -16.91 -12.23 -7.98
C ASP A 27 -16.03 -12.37 -6.74
N ARG A 28 -15.52 -13.57 -6.47
CA ARG A 28 -14.57 -13.82 -5.37
C ARG A 28 -13.26 -13.07 -5.54
N ALA A 29 -12.79 -12.94 -6.78
CA ALA A 29 -11.58 -12.19 -7.11
C ALA A 29 -11.77 -10.68 -6.85
N ALA A 30 -12.94 -10.13 -7.19
CA ALA A 30 -13.29 -8.75 -6.87
C ALA A 30 -13.40 -8.52 -5.36
N GLU A 31 -14.04 -9.44 -4.62
CA GLU A 31 -14.11 -9.40 -3.15
C GLU A 31 -12.73 -9.42 -2.51
N ALA A 32 -11.85 -10.32 -2.96
CA ALA A 32 -10.48 -10.42 -2.48
C ALA A 32 -9.69 -9.12 -2.69
N TYR A 33 -9.89 -8.45 -3.84
CA TYR A 33 -9.28 -7.14 -4.09
C TYR A 33 -9.80 -6.07 -3.10
N VAL A 34 -11.12 -6.00 -2.89
CA VAL A 34 -11.73 -5.06 -1.93
C VAL A 34 -11.22 -5.30 -0.51
N HIS A 35 -11.13 -6.55 -0.08
CA HIS A 35 -10.56 -6.89 1.22
C HIS A 35 -9.10 -6.45 1.35
N ASN A 36 -8.29 -6.71 0.33
CA ASN A 36 -6.90 -6.26 0.32
C ASN A 36 -6.79 -4.73 0.43
N MET A 37 -7.65 -3.97 -0.25
CA MET A 37 -7.67 -2.52 -0.10
C MET A 37 -8.03 -2.07 1.31
N ARG A 38 -9.07 -2.65 1.92
CA ARG A 38 -9.48 -2.31 3.30
C ARG A 38 -8.38 -2.63 4.31
N THR A 39 -7.67 -3.74 4.11
CA THR A 39 -6.50 -4.07 4.93
C THR A 39 -5.40 -3.04 4.76
N ALA A 40 -5.06 -2.65 3.52
CA ALA A 40 -4.06 -1.62 3.27
C ALA A 40 -4.45 -0.27 3.87
N GLU A 41 -5.73 0.13 3.76
CA GLU A 41 -6.29 1.34 4.37
C GLU A 41 -6.11 1.35 5.89
N ALA A 42 -6.39 0.23 6.57
CA ALA A 42 -6.20 0.11 8.02
C ALA A 42 -4.75 0.33 8.47
N PHE A 43 -3.77 0.07 7.60
CA PHE A 43 -2.35 0.28 7.90
C PHE A 43 -1.87 1.71 7.64
N VAL A 44 -2.62 2.57 6.93
CA VAL A 44 -2.17 3.93 6.54
C VAL A 44 -1.73 4.74 7.75
N THR A 45 -2.52 4.75 8.84
CA THR A 45 -2.17 5.49 10.06
C THR A 45 -0.91 4.94 10.73
N ILE A 46 -0.74 3.61 10.75
CA ILE A 46 0.44 2.97 11.35
C ILE A 46 1.69 3.32 10.52
N PHE A 47 1.58 3.25 9.19
CA PHE A 47 2.68 3.63 8.30
C PHE A 47 3.04 5.10 8.41
N HIS A 48 2.07 5.99 8.61
CA HIS A 48 2.35 7.40 8.86
C HIS A 48 3.20 7.61 10.12
N VAL A 49 2.84 6.95 11.23
CA VAL A 49 3.63 7.03 12.48
C VAL A 49 5.04 6.49 12.27
N LEU A 50 5.17 5.35 11.60
CA LEU A 50 6.47 4.75 11.30
C LEU A 50 7.33 5.64 10.39
N GLU A 51 6.73 6.25 9.38
CA GLU A 51 7.40 7.18 8.46
C GLU A 51 7.99 8.36 9.23
N VAL A 52 7.18 9.03 10.05
CA VAL A 52 7.61 10.19 10.84
C VAL A 52 8.67 9.80 11.85
N ALA A 53 8.49 8.68 12.56
CA ALA A 53 9.46 8.20 13.53
C ALA A 53 10.81 7.88 12.87
N LEU A 54 10.80 7.20 11.72
CA LEU A 54 12.01 6.87 10.97
C LEU A 54 12.71 8.14 10.47
N ARG A 55 11.95 9.06 9.87
CA ARG A 55 12.48 10.35 9.38
C ARG A 55 13.17 11.12 10.50
N ASN A 56 12.52 11.22 11.67
CA ASN A 56 13.08 11.90 12.83
C ASN A 56 14.34 11.20 13.35
N GLY A 57 14.36 9.87 13.35
CA GLY A 57 15.54 9.08 13.71
C GLY A 57 16.72 9.37 12.76
N VAL A 58 16.49 9.32 11.45
CA VAL A 58 17.52 9.64 10.45
C VAL A 58 18.03 11.07 10.62
N GLN A 59 17.13 12.05 10.77
CA GLN A 59 17.53 13.44 10.99
C GLN A 59 18.38 13.61 12.25
N LYS A 60 18.03 12.91 13.33
CA LYS A 60 18.81 12.92 14.58
C LYS A 60 20.23 12.41 14.33
N GLU A 61 20.39 11.24 13.72
CA GLU A 61 21.72 10.64 13.50
C GLU A 61 22.56 11.50 12.55
N LEU A 62 21.98 12.05 11.48
CA LEU A 62 22.68 12.98 10.58
C LEU A 62 23.10 14.29 11.27
N THR A 63 22.27 14.79 12.19
CA THR A 63 22.61 15.97 13.00
C THR A 63 23.79 15.71 13.92
N VAL A 64 23.84 14.51 14.53
CA VAL A 64 24.96 14.11 15.40
C VAL A 64 26.26 13.99 14.58
N GLU A 65 26.20 13.33 13.43
CA GLU A 65 27.40 13.05 12.61
C GLU A 65 28.01 14.32 11.99
N TYR A 66 27.17 15.22 11.49
CA TYR A 66 27.62 16.34 10.66
C TYR A 66 27.42 17.72 11.30
N GLY A 67 26.83 17.80 12.50
CA GLY A 67 26.57 19.07 13.20
C GLY A 67 25.57 20.00 12.52
N ARG A 68 24.91 19.55 11.46
CA ARG A 68 23.96 20.30 10.64
C ARG A 68 22.52 19.94 11.02
N ARG A 69 21.58 20.89 11.02
CA ARG A 69 20.19 20.67 11.50
C ARG A 69 19.12 20.72 10.41
N ASP A 70 19.46 21.18 9.22
CA ASP A 70 18.57 21.42 8.07
C ASP A 70 18.58 20.27 7.07
N TRP A 71 18.29 19.05 7.54
CA TRP A 71 18.18 17.84 6.73
C TRP A 71 16.81 17.63 6.07
N TYR A 72 15.88 18.57 6.28
CA TYR A 72 14.47 18.47 5.90
C TYR A 72 14.23 18.54 4.38
#